data_AF-A0AAN7YL80-F1
#
_entry.id   AF-A0AAN7YL80-F1
#
_cell.length_a   1.000
_cell.length_b   1.000
_cell.length_c   1.000
_cell.angle_alpha   90.00
_cell.angle_beta   90.00
_cell.angle_gamma   90.00
#
_symmetry.space_group_name_H-M   'P 1'
#
loop_
_entity.id
_entity.type
_entity.pdbx_description
1 polymer ?
#
loop_
_entity_poly.entity_id
_entity_poly.type
_entity_poly.pdbx_seq_one_letter_code
_entity_poly.pdbx_strand_id
1 'polypeptide(L)'
;MPQSLHPSSQTLSASRSNTPDPSMTLTLPRILCLHGGGVNASIFRNQMRAFLTHPQLAPRFRFVFVEAPFFCDEGIGIYPVYANWGPFRRWSRWLKTHEEIDASTCMHEIIYGVEQGMKADEGKGEFVGVLGFSQGAKVACSLLLKQQLDEAAGIEVPRDSLLGKFRFGIIMAGRAPLLALNEEMEQMKFLQSAAGLPDEADMDAIFEAPEHKLRLPTVHVHGLRDEGLELHRRCVEDYCAAGTTVVVEWDGPHRIPIKKVDVEMVVEAFVELADEYSV
;
A
#
# COMPACT_ATOMS: atom_id res chain seq x y z
N MET A 1 31.99 -0.47 64.71
CA MET A 1 30.55 -0.73 64.56
C MET A 1 29.86 0.60 64.28
N PRO A 2 29.64 0.91 62.99
CA PRO A 2 28.36 1.50 62.61
C PRO A 2 27.74 0.88 61.33
N GLN A 3 26.42 0.87 61.41
CA GLN A 3 25.31 0.70 60.47
C GLN A 3 25.55 0.65 58.94
N SER A 4 24.86 -0.34 58.35
CA SER A 4 24.57 -0.54 56.93
C SER A 4 23.66 0.54 56.34
N LEU A 5 24.00 1.04 55.15
CA LEU A 5 23.11 1.78 54.25
C LEU A 5 23.09 1.04 52.90
N HIS A 6 21.94 0.47 52.56
CA HIS A 6 21.63 0.00 51.21
C HIS A 6 21.31 1.20 50.31
N PRO A 7 21.78 1.25 49.04
CA PRO A 7 21.24 2.17 48.06
C PRO A 7 19.94 1.62 47.48
N SER A 8 18.93 2.49 47.48
CA SER A 8 17.60 2.29 46.90
C SER A 8 17.71 2.19 45.37
N SER A 9 17.35 1.04 44.81
CA SER A 9 17.16 0.89 43.36
C SER A 9 15.81 1.49 42.98
N GLN A 10 15.85 2.63 42.27
CA GLN A 10 14.69 3.25 41.65
C GLN A 10 14.14 2.34 40.55
N THR A 11 12.88 1.96 40.68
CA THR A 11 12.09 1.31 39.64
C THR A 11 11.91 2.26 38.45
N LEU A 12 12.55 1.90 37.33
CA LEU A 12 12.31 2.51 36.02
C LEU A 12 10.85 2.26 35.61
N SER A 13 10.07 3.34 35.57
CA SER A 13 8.73 3.37 34.99
C SER A 13 8.82 3.06 33.49
N ALA A 14 8.36 1.87 33.09
CA ALA A 14 8.19 1.52 31.69
C ALA A 14 7.19 2.50 31.04
N SER A 15 7.63 3.23 30.02
CA SER A 15 6.76 4.01 29.17
C SER A 15 5.73 3.08 28.52
N ARG A 16 4.45 3.22 28.88
CA ARG A 16 3.36 2.50 28.20
C ARG A 16 3.38 2.90 26.73
N SER A 17 3.64 1.94 25.86
CA SER A 17 3.40 2.11 24.43
C SER A 17 1.90 2.36 24.23
N ASN A 18 1.53 3.53 23.72
CA ASN A 18 0.14 3.89 23.40
C ASN A 18 -0.42 3.12 22.18
N THR A 19 0.24 2.05 21.75
CA THR A 19 -0.27 1.16 20.71
C THR A 19 -1.31 0.23 21.34
N PRO A 20 -2.57 0.22 20.88
CA PRO A 20 -3.57 -0.71 21.37
C PRO A 20 -3.09 -2.16 21.22
N ASP A 21 -3.45 -3.01 22.17
CA ASP A 21 -3.16 -4.45 22.12
C ASP A 21 -3.68 -5.00 20.76
N PRO A 22 -2.84 -5.67 19.95
CA PRO A 22 -3.24 -6.26 18.69
C PRO A 22 -4.51 -7.13 18.79
N SER A 23 -4.76 -7.75 19.95
CA SER A 23 -5.97 -8.54 20.22
C SER A 23 -7.26 -7.72 20.16
N MET A 24 -7.20 -6.43 20.49
CA MET A 24 -8.35 -5.51 20.52
C MET A 24 -8.84 -5.12 19.12
N THR A 25 -8.08 -5.44 18.08
CA THR A 25 -8.40 -5.05 16.69
C THR A 25 -8.89 -6.22 15.84
N LEU A 26 -9.03 -7.42 16.41
CA LEU A 26 -9.31 -8.65 15.63
C LEU A 26 -10.64 -8.61 14.88
N THR A 27 -11.64 -7.88 15.38
CA THR A 27 -12.95 -7.76 14.74
C THR A 27 -13.07 -6.53 13.84
N LEU A 28 -12.08 -5.63 13.82
CA LEU A 28 -12.14 -4.41 13.04
C LEU A 28 -12.02 -4.71 11.53
N PRO A 29 -12.64 -3.89 10.67
CA PRO A 29 -12.35 -3.88 9.25
C PRO A 29 -10.85 -3.78 8.97
N ARG A 30 -10.38 -4.51 7.96
CA ARG A 30 -8.96 -4.68 7.64
C ARG A 30 -8.55 -3.88 6.42
N ILE A 31 -7.39 -3.24 6.53
CA ILE A 31 -6.73 -2.51 5.45
C ILE A 31 -5.45 -3.27 5.07
N LEU A 32 -5.43 -3.80 3.85
CA LEU A 32 -4.24 -4.43 3.29
C LEU A 32 -3.19 -3.35 3.01
N CYS A 33 -1.97 -3.50 3.52
CA CYS A 33 -0.90 -2.51 3.41
C CYS A 33 0.26 -3.05 2.57
N LEU A 34 0.53 -2.39 1.43
CA LEU A 34 1.54 -2.76 0.43
C LEU A 34 2.70 -1.76 0.43
N HIS A 35 3.90 -2.23 0.74
CA HIS A 35 5.09 -1.39 0.88
C HIS A 35 5.72 -0.96 -0.46
N GLY A 36 6.59 0.05 -0.46
CA GLY A 36 7.33 0.47 -1.66
C GLY A 36 8.41 -0.51 -2.11
N GLY A 37 9.03 -0.29 -3.27
CA GLY A 37 10.19 -1.09 -3.70
C GLY A 37 11.42 -0.79 -2.84
N GLY A 38 12.21 -1.82 -2.53
CA GLY A 38 13.43 -1.67 -1.73
C GLY A 38 13.19 -1.47 -0.24
N VAL A 39 12.02 -1.86 0.26
CA VAL A 39 11.68 -1.88 1.69
C VAL A 39 11.03 -3.23 2.05
N ASN A 40 10.52 -3.38 3.28
CA ASN A 40 9.73 -4.55 3.69
C ASN A 40 8.56 -4.13 4.60
N ALA A 41 7.73 -5.10 4.99
CA ALA A 41 6.53 -4.84 5.79
C ALA A 41 6.84 -4.17 7.15
N SER A 42 7.95 -4.55 7.80
CA SER A 42 8.36 -3.99 9.09
C SER A 42 8.74 -2.51 8.98
N ILE A 43 9.55 -2.16 7.97
CA ILE A 43 9.92 -0.77 7.69
C ILE A 43 8.67 0.04 7.37
N PHE A 44 7.80 -0.47 6.50
CA PHE A 44 6.58 0.23 6.10
C PHE A 44 5.64 0.49 7.28
N ARG A 45 5.47 -0.50 8.16
CA ARG A 45 4.72 -0.34 9.42
C ARG A 45 5.27 0.80 10.27
N ASN A 46 6.59 0.90 10.40
CA ASN A 46 7.22 1.98 11.17
C ASN A 46 7.10 3.37 10.48
N GLN A 47 7.16 3.40 9.15
CA GLN A 47 6.90 4.63 8.38
C GLN A 47 5.44 5.10 8.54
N MET A 48 4.50 4.17 8.69
CA MET A 48 3.07 4.43 8.91
C MET A 48 2.68 4.75 10.36
N ARG A 49 3.62 4.79 11.31
CA ARG A 49 3.31 4.91 12.77
C ARG A 49 2.38 6.08 13.15
N ALA A 50 2.45 7.20 12.42
CA ALA A 50 1.60 8.36 12.67
C ALA A 50 0.12 8.08 12.35
N PHE A 51 -0.15 7.28 11.32
CA PHE A 51 -1.49 6.83 10.94
C PHE A 51 -1.98 5.71 11.85
N LEU A 52 -1.11 4.75 12.17
CA LEU A 52 -1.45 3.60 13.02
C LEU A 52 -1.86 3.98 14.44
N THR A 53 -1.39 5.13 14.93
CA THR A 53 -1.71 5.65 16.26
C THR A 53 -2.73 6.80 16.21
N HIS A 54 -3.25 7.13 15.03
CA HIS A 54 -4.16 8.24 14.87
C HIS A 54 -5.51 7.92 15.53
N PRO A 55 -6.08 8.81 16.36
CA PRO A 55 -7.32 8.54 17.11
C PRO A 55 -8.54 8.27 16.22
N GLN A 56 -8.53 8.74 14.96
CA GLN A 56 -9.60 8.46 14.01
C GLN A 56 -9.44 7.13 13.26
N LEU A 57 -8.23 6.56 13.19
CA LEU A 57 -7.95 5.34 12.42
C LEU A 57 -7.75 4.11 13.32
N ALA A 58 -6.98 4.26 14.39
CA ALA A 58 -6.61 3.18 15.30
C ALA A 58 -7.80 2.38 15.88
N PRO A 59 -8.93 3.01 16.28
CA PRO A 59 -10.09 2.26 16.75
C PRO A 59 -11.00 1.76 15.63
N ARG A 60 -10.80 2.19 14.37
CA ARG A 60 -11.66 1.85 13.23
C ARG A 60 -11.11 0.71 12.38
N PHE A 61 -9.78 0.62 12.26
CA PHE A 61 -9.14 -0.28 11.31
C PHE A 61 -8.04 -1.14 11.91
N ARG A 62 -7.94 -2.36 11.40
CA ARG A 62 -6.77 -3.20 11.55
C ARG A 62 -5.92 -3.12 10.27
N PHE A 63 -4.69 -2.63 10.38
CA PHE A 63 -3.75 -2.55 9.26
C PHE A 63 -2.89 -3.82 9.17
N VAL A 64 -2.98 -4.49 8.02
CA VAL A 64 -2.31 -5.77 7.74
C VAL A 64 -1.20 -5.54 6.72
N PHE A 65 0.05 -5.62 7.15
CA PHE A 65 1.22 -5.37 6.32
C PHE A 65 1.73 -6.69 5.76
N VAL A 66 1.90 -6.77 4.44
CA VAL A 66 2.35 -7.97 3.74
C VAL A 66 3.68 -7.73 3.04
N GLU A 67 4.41 -8.80 2.77
CA GLU A 67 5.73 -8.76 2.14
C GLU A 67 5.62 -8.94 0.62
N ALA A 68 6.38 -8.14 -0.14
CA ALA A 68 6.55 -8.37 -1.56
C ALA A 68 7.43 -9.61 -1.83
N PRO A 69 7.19 -10.35 -2.92
CA PRO A 69 7.80 -11.68 -3.09
C PRO A 69 9.30 -11.64 -3.38
N PHE A 70 9.79 -10.64 -4.11
CA PHE A 70 11.15 -10.65 -4.65
C PHE A 70 12.13 -9.84 -3.81
N PHE A 71 13.34 -10.35 -3.62
CA PHE A 71 14.42 -9.60 -2.99
C PHE A 71 15.02 -8.53 -3.92
N CYS A 72 15.54 -7.47 -3.32
CA CYS A 72 16.33 -6.46 -4.02
C CYS A 72 17.22 -5.68 -3.04
N ASP A 73 17.99 -4.74 -3.57
CA ASP A 73 18.72 -3.75 -2.78
C ASP A 73 17.76 -2.74 -2.13
N GLU A 74 18.27 -1.93 -1.20
CA GLU A 74 17.50 -0.90 -0.53
C GLU A 74 16.95 0.17 -1.49
N GLY A 75 15.76 0.68 -1.14
CA GLY A 75 15.13 1.79 -1.83
C GLY A 75 15.67 3.15 -1.37
N ILE A 76 15.25 4.19 -2.08
CA ILE A 76 15.56 5.59 -1.73
C ILE A 76 15.03 5.91 -0.33
N GLY A 77 15.85 6.58 0.49
CA GLY A 77 15.46 7.05 1.82
C GLY A 77 15.55 6.01 2.94
N ILE A 78 16.13 4.82 2.66
CA ILE A 78 16.33 3.76 3.66
C ILE A 78 17.58 4.03 4.51
N TYR A 79 18.66 4.47 3.89
CA TYR A 79 19.87 4.86 4.62
C TYR A 79 19.71 6.26 5.26
N PRO A 80 20.21 6.49 6.49
CA PRO A 80 20.87 5.53 7.38
C PRO A 80 19.91 4.77 8.31
N VAL A 81 18.67 5.22 8.44
CA VAL A 81 17.75 4.82 9.54
C VAL A 81 17.43 3.32 9.52
N TYR A 82 17.29 2.73 8.32
CA TYR A 82 16.83 1.35 8.11
C TYR A 82 17.90 0.46 7.48
N ALA A 83 19.16 0.87 7.47
CA ALA A 83 20.25 0.15 6.79
C ALA A 83 20.37 -1.32 7.22
N ASN A 84 20.10 -1.61 8.50
CA ASN A 84 20.19 -2.97 9.07
C ASN A 84 18.83 -3.69 9.17
N TRP A 85 17.80 -3.20 8.47
CA TRP A 85 16.43 -3.73 8.54
C TRP A 85 16.09 -4.63 7.35
N GLY A 86 17.08 -5.05 6.57
CA GLY A 86 16.89 -6.01 5.49
C GLY A 86 16.42 -7.40 5.99
N PRO A 87 16.08 -8.31 5.07
CA PRO A 87 16.18 -8.15 3.62
C PRO A 87 15.15 -7.17 3.04
N PHE A 88 15.51 -6.49 1.94
CA PHE A 88 14.62 -5.58 1.22
C PHE A 88 13.93 -6.29 0.06
N ARG A 89 12.74 -5.82 -0.30
CA ARG A 89 11.84 -6.52 -1.21
C ARG A 89 11.19 -5.57 -2.22
N ARG A 90 10.72 -6.17 -3.32
CA ARG A 90 10.03 -5.52 -4.43
C ARG A 90 8.89 -6.36 -4.97
N TRP A 91 7.90 -5.69 -5.56
CA TRP A 91 6.73 -6.29 -6.19
C TRP A 91 7.00 -6.72 -7.63
N SER A 92 7.57 -5.82 -8.43
CA SER A 92 7.91 -6.06 -9.84
C SER A 92 9.28 -5.43 -10.16
N ARG A 93 9.74 -5.54 -11.40
CA ARG A 93 10.97 -4.87 -11.83
C ARG A 93 10.71 -3.37 -12.08
N TRP A 94 11.73 -2.55 -11.81
CA TRP A 94 11.81 -1.17 -12.28
C TRP A 94 13.22 -0.78 -12.76
N LEU A 95 14.21 -1.65 -12.55
CA LEU A 95 15.58 -1.49 -13.02
C LEU A 95 15.94 -2.67 -13.92
N LYS A 96 16.75 -2.39 -14.95
CA LYS A 96 17.33 -3.42 -15.83
C LYS A 96 18.22 -4.40 -15.06
N THR A 97 18.80 -3.97 -13.94
CA THR A 97 19.66 -4.79 -13.08
C THR A 97 18.87 -5.79 -12.23
N HIS A 98 17.56 -5.60 -12.07
CA HIS A 98 16.74 -6.60 -11.39
C HIS A 98 16.62 -7.85 -12.25
N GLU A 99 16.67 -9.01 -11.60
CA GLU A 99 16.45 -10.32 -12.22
C GLU A 99 15.17 -10.34 -13.07
N GLU A 100 15.30 -10.90 -14.27
CA GLU A 100 14.19 -11.12 -15.19
C GLU A 100 13.34 -12.28 -14.70
N ILE A 101 12.04 -12.07 -14.67
CA ILE A 101 11.05 -13.05 -14.24
C ILE A 101 9.98 -13.03 -15.33
N ASP A 102 9.57 -14.19 -15.82
CA ASP A 102 8.49 -14.24 -16.81
C ASP A 102 7.19 -13.70 -16.19
N ALA A 103 6.30 -13.20 -17.04
CA ALA A 103 5.12 -12.48 -16.57
C ALA A 103 4.21 -13.38 -15.73
N SER A 104 4.02 -14.64 -16.12
CA SER A 104 3.15 -15.58 -15.42
C SER A 104 3.66 -15.86 -14.01
N THR A 105 4.95 -16.19 -13.86
CA THR A 105 5.56 -16.37 -12.54
C THR A 105 5.52 -15.09 -11.71
N CYS A 106 5.81 -13.93 -12.31
CA CYS A 106 5.77 -12.66 -11.58
C CYS A 106 4.37 -12.36 -11.01
N MET A 107 3.33 -12.47 -11.84
CA MET A 107 1.93 -12.29 -11.42
C MET A 107 1.54 -13.30 -10.35
N HIS A 108 1.88 -14.57 -10.53
CA HIS A 108 1.57 -15.63 -9.57
C HIS A 108 2.19 -15.35 -8.20
N GLU A 109 3.48 -15.04 -8.14
CA GLU A 109 4.18 -14.78 -6.87
C GLU A 109 3.65 -13.53 -6.15
N ILE A 110 3.27 -12.47 -6.89
CA ILE A 110 2.64 -11.29 -6.30
C ILE A 110 1.29 -11.65 -5.66
N ILE A 111 0.40 -12.28 -6.42
CA ILE A 111 -0.94 -12.63 -5.94
C ILE A 111 -0.85 -13.64 -4.78
N TYR A 112 -0.03 -14.68 -4.93
CA TYR A 112 0.20 -15.67 -3.89
C TYR A 112 0.75 -15.03 -2.61
N GLY A 113 1.79 -14.19 -2.71
CA GLY A 113 2.39 -13.52 -1.57
C GLY A 113 1.41 -12.61 -0.81
N VAL A 114 0.59 -11.85 -1.55
CA VAL A 114 -0.48 -11.03 -0.97
C VAL A 114 -1.49 -11.92 -0.24
N GLU A 115 -2.01 -12.97 -0.88
CA GLU A 115 -2.99 -13.86 -0.25
C GLU A 115 -2.45 -14.55 0.99
N GLN A 116 -1.21 -15.05 0.96
CA GLN A 116 -0.60 -15.69 2.13
C GLN A 116 -0.42 -14.68 3.26
N GLY A 117 0.01 -13.46 2.96
CA GLY A 117 0.11 -12.39 3.95
C GLY A 117 -1.25 -12.03 4.57
N MET A 118 -2.32 -11.99 3.76
CA MET A 118 -3.68 -11.77 4.25
C MET A 118 -4.18 -12.94 5.10
N LYS A 119 -3.89 -14.19 4.73
CA LYS A 119 -4.26 -15.42 5.46
C LYS A 119 -3.49 -15.58 6.78
N ALA A 120 -2.27 -15.06 6.86
CA ALA A 120 -1.46 -15.08 8.07
C ALA A 120 -1.98 -14.13 9.16
N ASP A 121 -2.83 -13.16 8.80
CA ASP A 121 -3.47 -12.27 9.76
C ASP A 121 -4.62 -12.97 10.51
N GLU A 122 -4.55 -12.97 11.85
CA GLU A 122 -5.56 -13.62 12.69
C GLU A 122 -6.91 -12.88 12.73
N GLY A 123 -6.97 -11.66 12.19
CA GLY A 123 -8.17 -10.84 12.14
C GLY A 123 -9.35 -11.54 11.47
N LYS A 124 -10.55 -11.18 11.94
CA LYS A 124 -11.83 -11.76 11.53
C LYS A 124 -12.72 -10.75 10.78
N GLY A 125 -12.42 -9.46 10.84
CA GLY A 125 -13.11 -8.44 10.04
C GLY A 125 -12.86 -8.60 8.55
N GLU A 126 -13.65 -7.98 7.69
CA GLU A 126 -13.45 -8.05 6.23
C GLU A 126 -12.25 -7.21 5.79
N PHE A 127 -11.55 -7.60 4.72
CA PHE A 127 -10.62 -6.70 4.04
C PHE A 127 -11.40 -5.71 3.19
N VAL A 128 -11.57 -4.50 3.72
CA VAL A 128 -12.45 -3.47 3.15
C VAL A 128 -11.69 -2.46 2.30
N GLY A 129 -10.37 -2.36 2.45
CA GLY A 129 -9.57 -1.41 1.71
C GLY A 129 -8.14 -1.87 1.51
N VAL A 130 -7.46 -1.22 0.57
CA VAL A 130 -6.05 -1.42 0.29
C VAL A 130 -5.32 -0.09 0.39
N LEU A 131 -4.16 -0.10 1.02
CA LEU A 131 -3.27 1.05 1.18
C LEU A 131 -1.92 0.68 0.60
N GLY A 132 -1.39 1.50 -0.30
CA GLY A 132 -0.08 1.26 -0.88
C GLY A 132 0.80 2.49 -0.87
N PHE A 133 2.12 2.29 -0.82
CA PHE A 133 3.11 3.35 -1.03
C PHE A 133 4.00 3.04 -2.23
N SER A 134 4.24 4.02 -3.12
CA SER A 134 5.16 3.91 -4.26
C SER A 134 4.87 2.68 -5.13
N GLN A 135 5.79 1.71 -5.23
CA GLN A 135 5.51 0.45 -5.95
C GLN A 135 4.31 -0.32 -5.37
N GLY A 136 4.12 -0.32 -4.04
CA GLY A 136 2.94 -0.92 -3.41
C GLY A 136 1.65 -0.16 -3.72
N ALA A 137 1.71 1.15 -3.96
CA ALA A 137 0.57 1.95 -4.42
C ALA A 137 0.16 1.57 -5.85
N LYS A 138 1.14 1.28 -6.73
CA LYS A 138 0.88 0.71 -8.05
C LYS A 138 0.14 -0.63 -7.93
N VAL A 139 0.62 -1.54 -7.09
CA VAL A 139 -0.03 -2.84 -6.87
C VAL A 139 -1.43 -2.67 -6.26
N ALA A 140 -1.62 -1.73 -5.33
CA ALA A 140 -2.92 -1.42 -4.75
C ALA A 140 -3.96 -1.03 -5.82
N CYS A 141 -3.64 -0.04 -6.67
CA CYS A 141 -4.50 0.34 -7.79
C CYS A 141 -4.74 -0.82 -8.76
N SER A 142 -3.71 -1.64 -9.00
CA SER A 142 -3.80 -2.79 -9.91
C SER A 142 -4.71 -3.89 -9.36
N LEU A 143 -4.71 -4.14 -8.05
CA LEU A 143 -5.64 -5.08 -7.40
C LEU A 143 -7.08 -4.59 -7.50
N LEU A 144 -7.32 -3.29 -7.30
CA LEU A 144 -8.65 -2.69 -7.46
C LEU A 144 -9.13 -2.78 -8.92
N LEU A 145 -8.25 -2.48 -9.88
CA LEU A 145 -8.56 -2.62 -11.30
C LEU A 145 -8.86 -4.06 -11.67
N LYS A 146 -8.01 -5.01 -11.22
CA LYS A 146 -8.24 -6.44 -11.44
C LYS A 146 -9.60 -6.88 -10.90
N GLN A 147 -9.95 -6.49 -9.67
CA GLN A 147 -11.26 -6.78 -9.08
C GLN A 147 -12.40 -6.25 -9.97
N GLN A 148 -12.32 -5.00 -10.42
CA GLN A 148 -13.32 -4.41 -11.32
C GLN A 148 -13.46 -5.18 -12.64
N LEU A 149 -12.35 -5.60 -13.23
CA LEU A 149 -12.33 -6.35 -14.49
C LEU A 149 -12.92 -7.75 -14.31
N ASP A 150 -12.51 -8.46 -13.25
CA ASP A 150 -13.05 -9.77 -12.90
C ASP A 150 -14.59 -9.69 -12.69
N GLU A 151 -15.06 -8.69 -11.96
CA GLU A 151 -16.50 -8.43 -11.74
C GLU A 151 -17.24 -8.16 -13.06
N ALA A 152 -16.67 -7.34 -13.95
CA ALA A 152 -17.26 -7.02 -15.25
C ALA A 152 -17.31 -8.24 -16.18
N ALA A 153 -16.32 -9.13 -16.10
CA ALA A 153 -16.25 -10.38 -16.85
C ALA A 153 -17.14 -11.49 -16.26
N GLY A 154 -17.76 -11.27 -15.09
CA GLY A 154 -18.55 -12.27 -14.38
C GLY A 154 -17.71 -13.43 -13.82
N ILE A 155 -16.42 -13.19 -13.58
CA ILE A 155 -15.53 -14.16 -12.95
C ILE A 155 -15.93 -14.31 -11.48
N GLU A 156 -16.44 -15.48 -11.11
CA GLU A 156 -16.79 -15.76 -9.72
C GLU A 156 -15.52 -15.83 -8.86
N VAL A 157 -15.38 -14.89 -7.93
CA VAL A 157 -14.34 -14.93 -6.91
C VAL A 157 -14.69 -16.05 -5.90
N PRO A 158 -13.78 -17.00 -5.63
CA PRO A 158 -14.01 -18.04 -4.63
C PRO A 158 -14.47 -17.44 -3.30
N ARG A 159 -15.46 -18.06 -2.65
CA ARG A 159 -16.06 -17.51 -1.43
C ARG A 159 -15.03 -17.26 -0.32
N ASP A 160 -14.03 -18.13 -0.24
CA ASP A 160 -12.91 -18.10 0.69
C ASP A 160 -11.75 -17.20 0.24
N SER A 161 -11.78 -16.62 -0.97
CA SER A 161 -10.81 -15.62 -1.38
C SER A 161 -10.96 -14.36 -0.52
N LEU A 162 -9.82 -13.84 -0.09
CA LEU A 162 -9.71 -12.57 0.62
C LEU A 162 -9.49 -11.40 -0.35
N LEU A 163 -9.10 -11.69 -1.59
CA LEU A 163 -8.99 -10.73 -2.67
C LEU A 163 -10.35 -10.49 -3.34
N GLY A 164 -10.47 -9.37 -4.05
CA GLY A 164 -11.67 -9.05 -4.81
C GLY A 164 -12.85 -8.54 -3.98
N LYS A 165 -12.60 -8.02 -2.76
CA LYS A 165 -13.63 -7.50 -1.84
C LYS A 165 -13.32 -6.10 -1.32
N PHE A 166 -12.35 -5.42 -1.93
CA PHE A 166 -11.99 -4.07 -1.52
C PHE A 166 -13.10 -3.10 -1.94
N ARG A 167 -13.37 -2.13 -1.06
CA ARG A 167 -14.35 -1.07 -1.26
C ARG A 167 -13.67 0.25 -1.63
N PHE A 168 -12.41 0.45 -1.25
CA PHE A 168 -11.65 1.66 -1.58
C PHE A 168 -10.12 1.46 -1.51
N GLY A 169 -9.37 2.44 -2.03
CA GLY A 169 -7.90 2.48 -1.96
C GLY A 169 -7.33 3.77 -1.37
N ILE A 170 -6.23 3.65 -0.61
CA ILE A 170 -5.42 4.79 -0.14
C ILE A 170 -4.05 4.71 -0.83
N ILE A 171 -3.81 5.61 -1.77
CA ILE A 171 -2.73 5.53 -2.77
C ILE A 171 -1.69 6.60 -2.47
N MET A 172 -0.62 6.23 -1.75
CA MET A 172 0.43 7.18 -1.36
C MET A 172 1.60 7.15 -2.35
N ALA A 173 1.88 8.28 -3.01
CA ALA A 173 2.92 8.37 -4.04
C ALA A 173 2.80 7.26 -5.11
N GLY A 174 1.56 6.89 -5.47
CA GLY A 174 1.28 5.94 -6.55
C GLY A 174 1.39 6.60 -7.90
N ARG A 175 1.85 5.84 -8.90
CA ARG A 175 2.19 6.36 -10.23
C ARG A 175 1.68 5.46 -11.35
N ALA A 176 1.40 6.05 -12.50
CA ALA A 176 1.23 5.34 -13.76
C ALA A 176 2.59 4.81 -14.29
N PRO A 177 2.59 3.78 -15.15
CA PRO A 177 1.46 2.88 -15.44
C PRO A 177 1.13 1.98 -14.23
N LEU A 178 -0.09 1.45 -14.18
CA LEU A 178 -0.47 0.35 -13.29
C LEU A 178 0.23 -0.96 -13.71
N LEU A 179 0.13 -2.04 -12.91
CA LEU A 179 0.81 -3.32 -13.13
C LEU A 179 -0.20 -4.39 -13.58
N ALA A 180 0.13 -5.18 -14.59
CA ALA A 180 -0.66 -6.35 -14.96
C ALA A 180 -0.56 -7.45 -13.87
N LEU A 181 -1.72 -7.97 -13.44
CA LEU A 181 -1.82 -8.97 -12.37
C LEU A 181 -2.54 -10.26 -12.79
N ASN A 182 -2.97 -10.35 -14.05
CA ASN A 182 -3.45 -11.58 -14.68
C ASN A 182 -3.17 -11.54 -16.20
N GLU A 183 -3.41 -12.66 -16.88
CA GLU A 183 -3.14 -12.81 -18.32
C GLU A 183 -3.92 -11.81 -19.20
N GLU A 184 -5.15 -11.45 -18.79
CA GLU A 184 -5.96 -10.47 -19.51
C GLU A 184 -5.36 -9.06 -19.42
N MET A 185 -5.00 -8.62 -18.21
CA MET A 185 -4.31 -7.35 -17.99
C MET A 185 -2.96 -7.30 -18.71
N GLU A 186 -2.25 -8.43 -18.84
CA GLU A 186 -0.98 -8.51 -19.57
C GLU A 186 -1.13 -8.17 -21.07
N GLN A 187 -2.34 -8.27 -21.63
CA GLN A 187 -2.63 -7.84 -23.01
C GLN A 187 -2.89 -6.32 -23.13
N MET A 188 -3.11 -5.62 -22.01
CA MET A 188 -3.42 -4.19 -21.99
C MET A 188 -2.12 -3.36 -22.03
N LYS A 189 -1.80 -2.80 -23.18
CA LYS A 189 -0.53 -2.09 -23.42
C LYS A 189 -0.27 -0.88 -22.51
N PHE A 190 -1.33 -0.28 -21.97
CA PHE A 190 -1.24 0.83 -21.02
C PHE A 190 -0.86 0.40 -19.61
N LEU A 191 -0.81 -0.92 -19.34
CA LEU A 191 -0.30 -1.47 -18.11
C LEU A 191 1.19 -1.84 -18.27
N GLN A 192 1.95 -1.73 -17.19
CA GLN A 192 3.25 -2.35 -17.10
C GLN A 192 3.06 -3.87 -17.11
N SER A 193 3.71 -4.53 -18.06
CA SER A 193 3.88 -5.99 -18.06
C SER A 193 4.51 -6.45 -16.74
N ALA A 194 4.04 -7.56 -16.19
CA ALA A 194 4.62 -8.10 -14.96
C ALA A 194 6.13 -8.46 -15.11
N ALA A 195 6.56 -8.84 -16.32
CA ALA A 195 7.96 -9.10 -16.65
C ALA A 195 8.75 -7.84 -17.03
N GLY A 196 8.04 -6.81 -17.49
CA GLY A 196 8.61 -5.62 -18.11
C GLY A 196 8.99 -4.51 -17.13
N LEU A 197 9.63 -3.49 -17.70
CA LEU A 197 9.95 -2.25 -17.01
C LEU A 197 8.79 -1.25 -17.13
N PRO A 198 8.63 -0.31 -16.19
CA PRO A 198 7.55 0.67 -16.24
C PRO A 198 7.54 1.50 -17.53
N ASP A 199 8.72 1.83 -18.07
CA ASP A 199 8.87 2.72 -19.24
C ASP A 199 8.59 2.00 -20.58
N GLU A 200 8.32 0.69 -20.54
CA GLU A 200 7.97 -0.11 -21.72
C GLU A 200 6.45 -0.08 -22.00
N ALA A 201 5.64 0.38 -21.04
CA ALA A 201 4.19 0.50 -21.21
C ALA A 201 3.83 1.66 -22.14
N ASP A 202 2.87 1.43 -23.04
CA ASP A 202 2.26 2.46 -23.87
C ASP A 202 1.11 3.11 -23.10
N MET A 203 1.46 4.06 -22.22
CA MET A 203 0.49 4.72 -21.34
C MET A 203 -0.61 5.47 -22.11
N ASP A 204 -0.37 5.89 -23.36
CA ASP A 204 -1.37 6.59 -24.17
C ASP A 204 -2.47 5.64 -24.68
N ALA A 205 -2.21 4.33 -24.74
CA ALA A 205 -3.20 3.33 -25.13
C ALA A 205 -4.43 3.28 -24.19
N ILE A 206 -4.37 3.87 -22.98
CA ILE A 206 -5.53 3.99 -22.09
C ILE A 206 -6.65 4.84 -22.70
N PHE A 207 -6.32 5.80 -23.57
CA PHE A 207 -7.31 6.67 -24.22
C PHE A 207 -8.15 5.94 -25.26
N GLU A 208 -7.66 4.79 -25.76
CA GLU A 208 -8.41 3.91 -26.67
C GLU A 208 -9.38 2.98 -25.92
N ALA A 209 -9.22 2.84 -24.60
CA ALA A 209 -10.00 1.92 -23.77
C ALA A 209 -10.46 2.56 -22.43
N PRO A 210 -11.18 3.71 -22.48
CA PRO A 210 -11.58 4.46 -21.30
C PRO A 210 -12.51 3.68 -20.34
N GLU A 211 -13.17 2.63 -20.82
CA GLU A 211 -13.97 1.70 -20.01
C GLU A 211 -13.15 0.92 -18.98
N HIS A 212 -11.83 0.79 -19.19
CA HIS A 212 -10.90 0.13 -18.27
C HIS A 212 -10.31 1.07 -17.22
N LYS A 213 -10.70 2.35 -17.18
CA LYS A 213 -10.30 3.24 -16.09
C LYS A 213 -10.81 2.71 -14.75
N LEU A 214 -10.00 2.87 -13.71
CA LEU A 214 -10.32 2.48 -12.34
C LEU A 214 -11.49 3.31 -11.81
N ARG A 215 -12.59 2.65 -11.44
CA ARG A 215 -13.81 3.27 -10.89
C ARG A 215 -13.97 3.05 -9.40
N LEU A 216 -13.20 2.14 -8.80
CA LEU A 216 -13.25 2.00 -7.36
C LEU A 216 -12.75 3.29 -6.69
N PRO A 217 -13.36 3.70 -5.57
CA PRO A 217 -13.05 4.95 -4.88
C PRO A 217 -11.62 4.94 -4.33
N THR A 218 -10.90 6.04 -4.51
CA THR A 218 -9.52 6.15 -4.04
C THR A 218 -9.17 7.54 -3.49
N VAL A 219 -8.34 7.58 -2.46
CA VAL A 219 -7.63 8.78 -2.02
C VAL A 219 -6.19 8.69 -2.51
N HIS A 220 -5.75 9.68 -3.29
CA HIS A 220 -4.39 9.82 -3.79
C HIS A 220 -3.63 10.88 -3.00
N VAL A 221 -2.47 10.51 -2.46
CA VAL A 221 -1.63 11.41 -1.65
C VAL A 221 -0.37 11.79 -2.42
N HIS A 222 -0.25 13.06 -2.79
CA HIS A 222 0.83 13.59 -3.63
C HIS A 222 1.78 14.48 -2.83
N GLY A 223 3.07 14.11 -2.82
CA GLY A 223 4.13 15.02 -2.40
C GLY A 223 4.47 16.00 -3.51
N LEU A 224 4.30 17.31 -3.29
CA LEU A 224 4.54 18.34 -4.30
C LEU A 224 6.03 18.49 -4.70
N ARG A 225 6.96 17.90 -3.94
CA ARG A 225 8.40 17.84 -4.23
C ARG A 225 8.86 16.45 -4.63
N ASP A 226 7.93 15.56 -4.96
CA ASP A 226 8.25 14.25 -5.50
C ASP A 226 8.73 14.38 -6.95
N GLU A 227 9.86 13.76 -7.28
CA GLU A 227 10.41 13.76 -8.65
C GLU A 227 9.47 13.02 -9.63
N GLY A 228 8.63 12.10 -9.12
CA GLY A 228 7.64 11.36 -9.89
C GLY A 228 6.26 12.00 -9.94
N LEU A 229 6.08 13.25 -9.45
CA LEU A 229 4.76 13.89 -9.32
C LEU A 229 3.92 13.87 -10.60
N GLU A 230 4.56 14.06 -11.76
CA GLU A 230 3.88 14.01 -13.05
C GLU A 230 3.19 12.66 -13.29
N LEU A 231 3.87 11.56 -12.96
CA LEU A 231 3.29 10.22 -13.08
C LEU A 231 2.23 9.94 -12.01
N HIS A 232 2.24 10.67 -10.89
CA HIS A 232 1.17 10.60 -9.89
C HIS A 232 -0.11 11.26 -10.41
N ARG A 233 0.02 12.47 -10.96
CA ARG A 233 -1.09 13.19 -11.61
C ARG A 233 -1.65 12.39 -12.76
N ARG A 234 -0.78 11.84 -13.61
CA ARG A 234 -1.18 10.94 -14.69
C ARG A 234 -1.96 9.71 -14.21
N CYS A 235 -1.58 9.13 -13.07
CA CYS A 235 -2.34 8.02 -12.47
C CYS A 235 -3.78 8.43 -12.13
N VAL A 236 -3.99 9.64 -11.63
CA VAL A 236 -5.33 10.16 -11.32
C VAL A 236 -6.10 10.54 -12.59
N GLU A 237 -5.48 11.31 -13.48
CA GLU A 237 -6.14 11.92 -14.64
C GLU A 237 -6.44 10.89 -15.75
N ASP A 238 -5.48 10.01 -16.04
CA ASP A 238 -5.59 9.08 -17.15
C ASP A 238 -6.14 7.72 -16.74
N TYR A 239 -5.74 7.19 -15.58
CA TYR A 239 -6.06 5.82 -15.17
C TYR A 239 -7.29 5.70 -14.27
N CYS A 240 -7.77 6.78 -13.67
CA CYS A 240 -8.96 6.76 -12.82
C CYS A 240 -10.16 7.43 -13.52
N ALA A 241 -11.36 6.93 -13.25
CA ALA A 241 -12.57 7.52 -13.78
C ALA A 241 -12.88 8.86 -13.09
N ALA A 242 -13.55 9.76 -13.81
CA ALA A 242 -13.93 11.05 -13.25
C ALA A 242 -14.87 10.87 -12.05
N GLY A 243 -14.59 11.56 -10.95
CA GLY A 243 -15.42 11.54 -9.74
C GLY A 243 -15.18 10.33 -8.81
N THR A 244 -14.18 9.49 -9.07
CA THR A 244 -13.85 8.33 -8.21
C THR A 244 -12.58 8.53 -7.39
N THR A 245 -11.98 9.73 -7.45
CA THR A 245 -10.72 10.06 -6.80
C THR A 245 -10.84 11.32 -5.94
N VAL A 246 -10.18 11.29 -4.79
CA VAL A 246 -9.88 12.46 -3.95
C VAL A 246 -8.37 12.64 -3.94
N VAL A 247 -7.87 13.85 -4.18
CA VAL A 247 -6.43 14.14 -4.17
C VAL A 247 -6.07 15.00 -2.97
N VAL A 248 -5.13 14.51 -2.17
CA VAL A 248 -4.53 15.25 -1.05
C VAL A 248 -3.08 15.60 -1.42
N GLU A 249 -2.79 16.88 -1.56
CA GLU A 249 -1.45 17.37 -1.85
C GLU A 249 -0.77 17.91 -0.59
N TRP A 250 0.53 17.65 -0.43
CA TRP A 250 1.32 18.16 0.69
C TRP A 250 2.73 18.55 0.24
N ASP A 251 3.36 19.48 0.97
CA ASP A 251 4.73 19.95 0.67
C ASP A 251 5.80 18.94 1.13
N GLY A 252 5.85 17.81 0.43
CA GLY A 252 6.69 16.67 0.75
C GLY A 252 7.42 16.06 -0.45
N PRO A 253 8.57 15.40 -0.21
CA PRO A 253 9.26 14.59 -1.23
C PRO A 253 8.63 13.18 -1.33
N HIS A 254 9.30 12.26 -2.02
CA HIS A 254 8.91 10.84 -2.16
C HIS A 254 8.98 10.04 -0.85
N ARG A 255 8.04 10.29 0.06
CA ARG A 255 7.92 9.58 1.35
C ARG A 255 6.50 9.66 1.90
N ILE A 256 6.25 8.96 3.00
CA ILE A 256 5.00 9.06 3.75
C ILE A 256 4.98 10.37 4.59
N PRO A 257 3.84 11.09 4.66
CA PRO A 257 3.67 12.24 5.55
C PRO A 257 4.00 11.91 7.02
N ILE A 258 4.65 12.84 7.73
CA ILE A 258 5.04 12.65 9.14
C ILE A 258 4.61 13.84 10.01
N LYS A 259 4.59 15.07 9.46
CA LYS A 259 4.18 16.23 10.24
C LYS A 259 2.69 16.13 10.51
N LYS A 260 2.29 16.52 11.72
CA LYS A 260 0.89 16.42 12.19
C LYS A 260 -0.11 17.00 11.18
N VAL A 261 0.16 18.18 10.64
CA VAL A 261 -0.73 18.85 9.66
C VAL A 261 -0.91 18.02 8.39
N ASP A 262 0.17 17.46 7.85
CA ASP A 262 0.11 16.65 6.63
C ASP A 262 -0.58 15.31 6.88
N VAL A 263 -0.36 14.72 8.06
CA VAL A 263 -1.03 13.48 8.47
C VAL A 263 -2.53 13.72 8.64
N GLU A 264 -2.95 14.82 9.28
CA GLU A 264 -4.37 15.12 9.49
C GLU A 264 -5.12 15.26 8.17
N MET A 265 -4.57 15.98 7.18
CA MET A 265 -5.20 16.13 5.86
C MET A 265 -5.46 14.77 5.18
N VAL A 266 -4.49 13.85 5.28
CA VAL A 266 -4.65 12.50 4.70
C VAL A 266 -5.64 11.66 5.50
N VAL A 267 -5.64 11.79 6.84
CA VAL A 267 -6.59 11.05 7.69
C VAL A 267 -8.01 11.53 7.46
N GLU A 268 -8.24 12.84 7.33
CA GLU A 268 -9.56 13.43 7.05
C GLU A 268 -10.12 12.84 5.75
N ALA A 269 -9.37 12.90 4.65
CA ALA A 269 -9.79 12.32 3.38
C ALA A 269 -10.00 10.79 3.44
N PHE A 270 -9.16 10.06 4.19
CA PHE A 270 -9.35 8.62 4.40
C PHE A 270 -10.68 8.37 5.14
N VAL A 271 -10.90 9.03 6.28
CA VAL A 271 -12.10 8.84 7.10
C VAL A 271 -13.36 9.21 6.33
N GLU A 272 -13.36 10.32 5.59
CA GLU A 272 -14.49 10.72 4.73
C GLU A 272 -14.81 9.66 3.67
N LEU A 273 -13.78 9.13 3.00
CA LEU A 273 -13.96 8.05 2.03
C LEU A 273 -14.52 6.79 2.69
N ALA A 274 -13.99 6.41 3.85
CA ALA A 274 -14.49 5.23 4.56
C ALA A 274 -15.96 5.38 4.99
N ASP A 275 -16.34 6.57 5.48
CA ASP A 275 -17.71 6.90 5.87
C ASP A 275 -18.67 6.85 4.66
N GLU A 276 -18.26 7.42 3.53
CA GLU A 276 -19.04 7.40 2.28
C GLU A 276 -19.39 5.97 1.83
N TYR A 277 -18.45 5.04 1.98
CA TYR A 277 -18.62 3.64 1.59
C TYR A 277 -19.01 2.71 2.75
N SER A 278 -19.51 3.29 3.86
CA SER A 278 -20.10 2.58 5.01
C SER A 278 -19.14 1.57 5.65
N VAL A 279 -17.92 2.02 5.96
CA VAL A 279 -16.85 1.22 6.56
C VAL A 279 -16.44 1.72 7.95
#